data_AF-A0AAD7PY87-F1
#
_entry.id   AF-A0AAD7PY87-F1
#
_cell.length_a   1.000
_cell.length_b   1.000
_cell.length_c   1.000
_cell.angle_alpha   90.00
_cell.angle_beta   90.00
_cell.angle_gamma   90.00
#
_symmetry.space_group_name_H-M   'P 1'
#
loop_
_entity.id
_entity.type
_entity.pdbx_description
1 polymer ?
#
loop_
_entity_poly.entity_id
_entity_poly.type
_entity_poly.pdbx_seq_one_letter_code
_entity_poly.pdbx_strand_id
1 'polypeptide(L)'
;MLNLCWRRLMMRKREVPLFHCDLYDTEVGHKIAQALLPGLATACVDNTTGDIFRNPASVAVESRKEMIDYLTQRSETFVAKSVILEDGPDAEGSDHPYDIISDFVDDFASLKRNLFSQVSGWLLSEMREDKIDDFVQEMEMNGFWSIDRREAIVQILLENVDFKNSFHCNIKFKSAEELAEHNHQCSFRSMTCTNEGCNARFCASHLENHDSACPFKFIPCEQKCSDSIMRCEMDRHCITVCPMKLANCPFYAVGCQSAIPQCKIEEHRSDNLHSHLLCILRGIYKEASDKDLKQRAEQLEKVSSCSRLAEARNVRSLTSIIQDLDKKLGPLEVSAKD
;
A
#
# COMPACT_ATOMS: atom_id res chain seq x y z
N MET A 1 20.07 0.30 42.79
CA MET A 1 20.87 -0.92 43.06
C MET A 1 19.98 -2.06 43.60
N LEU A 2 18.83 -2.32 42.95
CA LEU A 2 17.85 -3.31 43.42
C LEU A 2 17.26 -4.22 42.32
N ASN A 3 17.71 -4.16 41.06
CA ASN A 3 17.27 -5.09 40.00
C ASN A 3 18.24 -6.26 39.72
N LEU A 4 19.31 -6.41 40.50
CA LEU A 4 20.20 -7.59 40.43
C LEU A 4 19.86 -8.69 41.46
N CYS A 5 18.86 -8.48 42.32
CA CYS A 5 18.63 -9.36 43.48
C CYS A 5 17.55 -10.42 43.28
N TRP A 6 16.61 -10.25 42.34
CA TRP A 6 15.58 -11.27 42.11
C TRP A 6 16.12 -12.54 41.42
N ARG A 7 17.22 -12.45 40.66
CA ARG A 7 17.90 -13.61 40.06
C ARG A 7 18.79 -14.40 41.06
N ARG A 8 18.98 -13.92 42.30
CA ARG A 8 19.94 -14.52 43.27
C ARG A 8 19.33 -15.19 44.51
N LEU A 9 18.00 -15.23 44.64
CA LEU A 9 17.31 -15.84 45.79
C LEU A 9 16.59 -17.16 45.50
N MET A 10 16.74 -17.74 44.31
CA MET A 10 16.37 -19.14 44.03
C MET A 10 17.54 -20.08 44.38
N MET A 11 17.76 -20.38 45.66
CA MET A 11 18.65 -21.47 46.05
C MET A 11 17.86 -22.77 46.24
N ARG A 12 18.22 -23.77 45.42
CA ARG A 12 17.86 -25.21 45.43
C ARG A 12 16.59 -25.65 44.67
N LYS A 13 16.60 -25.46 43.36
CA LYS A 13 16.55 -26.57 42.38
C LYS A 13 17.58 -26.23 41.29
N ARG A 14 18.26 -27.21 40.69
CA ARG A 14 19.04 -26.98 39.47
C ARG A 14 18.03 -26.63 38.38
N GLU A 15 17.60 -25.38 38.30
CA GLU A 15 16.86 -24.88 37.14
C GLU A 15 17.86 -24.85 35.99
N VAL A 16 17.64 -25.75 35.04
CA VAL A 16 18.31 -25.70 33.75
C VAL A 16 18.03 -24.31 33.17
N PRO A 17 19.04 -23.57 32.68
CA PRO A 17 18.81 -22.29 32.02
C PRO A 17 17.79 -22.51 30.90
N LEU A 18 16.63 -21.87 31.00
CA LEU A 18 15.64 -21.91 29.95
C LEU A 18 16.08 -20.94 28.85
N PHE A 19 16.23 -21.47 27.64
CA PHE A 19 16.41 -20.68 26.44
C PHE A 19 15.06 -20.04 26.08
N HIS A 20 15.04 -18.81 25.57
CA HIS A 20 13.81 -18.14 25.13
C HIS A 20 13.96 -17.72 23.67
N CYS A 21 12.84 -17.62 22.98
CA CYS A 21 12.78 -17.09 21.63
C CYS A 21 12.69 -15.57 21.69
N ASP A 22 13.63 -14.90 21.04
CA ASP A 22 13.75 -13.44 21.01
C ASP A 22 13.12 -12.83 19.75
N LEU A 23 12.38 -13.64 18.98
CA LEU A 23 11.77 -13.20 17.73
C LEU A 23 10.52 -12.37 18.01
N TYR A 24 10.43 -11.24 17.32
CA TYR A 24 9.32 -10.32 17.39
C TYR A 24 8.92 -9.84 15.99
N ASP A 25 7.78 -9.15 15.93
CA ASP A 25 7.28 -8.51 14.73
C ASP A 25 8.24 -7.41 14.27
N THR A 26 9.06 -7.74 13.27
CA THR A 26 10.07 -6.84 12.71
C THR A 26 9.48 -5.55 12.15
N GLU A 27 8.23 -5.53 11.68
CA GLU A 27 7.60 -4.30 11.18
C GLU A 27 7.27 -3.37 12.35
N VAL A 28 6.66 -3.90 13.41
CA VAL A 28 6.38 -3.14 14.63
C VAL A 28 7.68 -2.65 15.27
N GLY A 29 8.68 -3.53 15.36
CA GLY A 29 9.97 -3.16 15.92
C GLY A 29 10.68 -2.06 15.13
N HIS A 30 10.63 -2.13 13.80
CA HIS A 30 11.20 -1.09 12.94
C HIS A 30 10.47 0.25 13.09
N LYS A 31 9.13 0.26 13.15
CA LYS A 31 8.33 1.47 13.38
C LYS A 31 8.66 2.13 14.72
N ILE A 32 8.77 1.34 15.79
CA ILE A 32 9.18 1.86 17.10
C ILE A 32 10.60 2.43 17.01
N ALA A 33 11.53 1.72 16.38
CA ALA A 33 12.91 2.16 16.23
C ALA A 33 13.00 3.48 15.46
N GLN A 34 12.16 3.67 14.43
CA GLN A 34 12.05 4.94 13.71
C GLN A 34 11.57 6.08 14.62
N ALA A 35 10.56 5.85 15.46
CA ALA A 35 9.99 6.86 16.35
C ALA A 35 10.94 7.35 17.47
N LEU A 36 11.91 6.52 17.89
CA LEU A 36 12.85 6.89 18.96
C LEU A 36 13.70 8.12 18.63
N LEU A 37 14.11 8.29 17.38
CA LEU A 37 15.04 9.37 17.00
C LEU A 37 14.37 10.75 16.96
N PRO A 38 13.20 10.94 16.32
CA PRO A 38 12.44 12.18 16.43
C PRO A 38 12.06 12.54 17.86
N GLY A 39 11.69 11.56 18.69
CA GLY A 39 11.40 11.80 20.11
C GLY A 39 12.62 12.33 20.88
N LEU A 40 13.79 11.74 20.65
CA LEU A 40 15.05 12.24 21.21
C LEU A 40 15.38 13.65 20.70
N ALA A 41 15.26 13.89 19.40
CA ALA A 41 15.53 15.20 18.80
C ALA A 41 14.62 16.27 19.38
N THR A 42 13.32 15.96 19.52
CA THR A 42 12.32 16.80 20.18
C THR A 42 12.76 17.18 21.59
N ALA A 43 13.15 16.20 22.40
CA ALA A 43 13.65 16.43 23.75
C ALA A 43 14.89 17.35 23.78
N CYS A 44 15.82 17.18 22.83
CA CYS A 44 17.04 17.99 22.76
C CYS A 44 16.76 19.45 22.34
N VAL A 45 15.91 19.64 21.33
CA VAL A 45 15.49 20.96 20.83
C VAL A 45 14.71 21.71 21.91
N ASP A 46 13.75 21.04 22.56
CA ASP A 46 12.95 21.66 23.61
C ASP A 46 13.77 21.99 24.87
N ASN A 47 14.77 21.17 25.21
CA ASN A 47 15.65 21.43 26.35
C ASN A 47 16.52 22.68 26.15
N THR A 48 16.93 22.93 24.91
CA THR A 48 17.89 24.00 24.55
C THR A 48 17.22 25.26 23.98
N THR A 49 15.90 25.23 23.79
CA THR A 49 15.15 26.38 23.28
C THR A 49 15.32 27.59 24.18
N GLY A 50 15.87 28.68 23.64
CA GLY A 50 16.11 29.92 24.39
C GLY A 50 17.40 29.94 25.22
N ASP A 51 18.21 28.87 25.20
CA ASP A 51 19.56 28.86 25.77
C ASP A 51 20.58 29.33 24.71
N ILE A 52 21.43 30.29 25.07
CA ILE A 52 22.44 30.88 24.16
C ILE A 52 23.75 30.06 24.19
N PHE A 53 23.96 29.25 25.23
CA PHE A 53 25.20 28.51 25.45
C PHE A 53 25.10 27.03 25.07
N ARG A 54 23.88 26.50 24.93
CA ARG A 54 23.62 25.09 24.61
C ARG A 54 22.89 24.97 23.29
N ASN A 55 23.24 23.93 22.53
CA ASN A 55 22.55 23.54 21.31
C ASN A 55 22.11 22.06 21.40
N PRO A 56 21.19 21.60 20.53
CA PRO A 56 20.67 20.23 20.60
C PRO A 56 21.77 19.16 20.59
N ALA A 57 22.81 19.33 19.76
CA ALA A 57 23.94 18.40 19.69
C ALA A 57 24.70 18.28 21.03
N SER A 58 24.82 19.38 21.79
CA SER A 58 25.53 19.41 23.08
C SER A 58 24.84 18.61 24.19
N VAL A 59 23.54 18.31 24.05
CA VAL A 59 22.75 17.58 25.06
C VAL A 59 22.40 16.16 24.62
N ALA A 60 22.51 15.86 23.33
CA ALA A 60 22.00 14.63 22.72
C ALA A 60 22.52 13.34 23.35
N VAL A 61 23.81 13.27 23.71
CA VAL A 61 24.40 12.05 24.31
C VAL A 61 23.79 11.75 25.69
N GLU A 62 23.63 12.77 26.51
CA GLU A 62 23.02 12.67 27.84
C GLU A 62 21.53 12.36 27.71
N SER A 63 20.81 13.13 26.88
CA SER A 63 19.37 12.92 26.65
C SER A 63 19.05 11.54 26.10
N ARG A 64 19.88 10.97 25.22
CA ARG A 64 19.70 9.58 24.75
C ARG A 64 19.79 8.57 25.89
N LYS A 65 20.76 8.74 26.79
CA LYS A 65 20.94 7.85 27.93
C LYS A 65 19.75 7.95 28.88
N GLU A 66 19.33 9.17 29.21
CA GLU A 66 18.16 9.42 30.05
C GLU A 66 16.88 8.85 29.44
N MET A 67 16.72 8.97 28.12
CA MET A 67 15.58 8.42 27.38
C MET A 67 15.55 6.89 27.48
N ILE A 68 16.67 6.21 27.23
CA ILE A 68 16.76 4.75 27.33
C ILE A 68 16.43 4.29 28.75
N ASP A 69 17.01 4.94 29.77
CA ASP A 69 16.76 4.62 31.17
C ASP A 69 15.28 4.84 31.53
N TYR A 70 14.69 5.95 31.10
CA TYR A 70 13.28 6.28 31.31
C TYR A 70 12.34 5.26 30.66
N LEU A 71 12.53 4.97 29.36
CA LEU A 71 11.68 4.04 28.61
C LEU A 71 11.76 2.62 29.19
N THR A 72 12.97 2.18 29.56
CA THR A 72 13.17 0.87 30.19
C THR A 72 12.39 0.79 31.51
N GLN A 73 12.57 1.77 32.40
CA GLN A 73 11.85 1.80 33.68
C GLN A 73 10.33 1.87 33.51
N ARG A 74 9.86 2.67 32.56
CA ARG A 74 8.43 2.87 32.28
C ARG A 74 7.78 1.61 31.74
N SER A 75 8.47 0.90 30.83
CA SER A 75 8.02 -0.39 30.28
C SER A 75 7.99 -1.50 31.33
N GLU A 76 8.99 -1.60 32.21
CA GLU A 76 8.98 -2.55 33.34
C GLU A 76 7.79 -2.29 34.29
N THR A 77 7.48 -1.02 34.55
CA THR A 77 6.35 -0.65 35.42
C THR A 77 4.99 -0.92 34.76
N PHE A 78 4.93 -0.85 33.42
CA PHE A 78 3.72 -1.15 32.66
C PHE A 78 3.29 -2.61 32.87
N VAL A 79 4.22 -3.56 32.75
CA VAL A 79 3.99 -4.99 33.06
C VAL A 79 3.33 -5.17 34.42
N ALA A 80 3.90 -4.53 35.45
CA ALA A 80 3.43 -4.68 36.83
C ALA A 80 1.99 -4.17 37.01
N LYS A 81 1.59 -3.11 36.31
CA LYS A 81 0.22 -2.57 36.38
C LYS A 81 -0.78 -3.46 35.64
N SER A 82 -0.42 -3.95 34.45
CA SER A 82 -1.31 -4.78 33.63
C SER A 82 -1.56 -6.16 34.25
N VAL A 83 -0.58 -6.74 34.96
CA VAL A 83 -0.75 -8.01 35.71
C VAL A 83 -1.69 -7.87 36.92
N ILE A 84 -1.86 -6.67 37.47
CA ILE A 84 -2.71 -6.42 38.65
C ILE A 84 -4.16 -6.11 38.27
N LEU A 85 -4.41 -5.59 37.05
CA LEU A 85 -5.68 -5.01 36.62
C LEU A 85 -6.54 -5.94 35.74
N GLU A 86 -6.38 -7.27 35.85
CA GLU A 86 -7.06 -8.27 35.01
C GLU A 86 -8.62 -8.22 34.98
N ASP A 87 -9.31 -7.28 35.64
CA ASP A 87 -10.79 -7.26 35.63
C ASP A 87 -11.43 -5.87 35.86
N GLY A 88 -10.92 -4.82 35.20
CA GLY A 88 -11.50 -3.46 35.24
C GLY A 88 -11.99 -2.97 33.87
N PRO A 89 -13.19 -2.39 33.72
CA PRO A 89 -13.71 -1.93 32.42
C PRO A 89 -13.05 -0.65 31.86
N ASP A 90 -12.09 -0.05 32.56
CA ASP A 90 -11.66 1.34 32.34
C ASP A 90 -10.21 1.49 31.81
N ALA A 91 -9.76 0.61 30.91
CA ALA A 91 -8.49 0.80 30.20
C ALA A 91 -8.73 1.49 28.84
N GLU A 92 -8.85 2.82 28.83
CA GLU A 92 -9.02 3.66 27.62
C GLU A 92 -7.71 3.80 26.77
N GLY A 93 -6.78 2.85 26.85
CA GLY A 93 -5.49 2.89 26.15
C GLY A 93 -5.39 1.91 24.98
N SER A 94 -4.55 2.22 23.99
CA SER A 94 -4.22 1.26 22.92
C SER A 94 -3.41 0.09 23.50
N ASP A 95 -3.77 -1.14 23.10
CA ASP A 95 -3.02 -2.36 23.41
C ASP A 95 -1.80 -2.56 22.48
N HIS A 96 -1.62 -1.71 21.46
CA HIS A 96 -0.58 -1.89 20.46
C HIS A 96 0.78 -1.38 20.98
N PRO A 97 1.87 -2.19 20.94
CA PRO A 97 3.19 -1.82 21.46
C PRO A 97 3.76 -0.51 20.93
N TYR A 98 3.55 -0.22 19.64
CA TYR A 98 3.97 1.05 19.04
C TYR A 98 3.34 2.25 19.73
N ASP A 99 2.02 2.24 19.97
CA ASP A 99 1.32 3.37 20.57
C ASP A 99 1.80 3.57 22.01
N ILE A 100 1.88 2.48 22.79
CA ILE A 100 2.34 2.50 24.18
C ILE A 100 3.77 3.08 24.29
N ILE A 101 4.68 2.65 23.42
CA ILE A 101 6.07 3.12 23.45
C ILE A 101 6.16 4.55 22.92
N SER A 102 5.40 4.91 21.89
CA SER A 102 5.32 6.29 21.38
C SER A 102 4.84 7.25 22.46
N ASP A 103 3.81 6.87 23.22
CA ASP A 103 3.33 7.65 24.37
C ASP A 103 4.44 7.85 25.42
N PHE A 104 5.24 6.81 25.70
CA PHE A 104 6.38 6.94 26.62
C PHE A 104 7.47 7.88 26.07
N VAL A 105 7.68 7.87 24.76
CA VAL A 105 8.62 8.76 24.08
C VAL A 105 8.15 10.22 24.17
N ASP A 106 6.86 10.46 23.94
CA ASP A 106 6.25 11.79 24.03
C ASP A 106 6.20 12.31 25.47
N ASP A 107 5.89 11.44 26.44
CA ASP A 107 6.01 11.71 27.87
C ASP A 107 7.44 12.16 28.23
N PHE A 108 8.45 11.43 27.75
CA PHE A 108 9.85 11.77 27.98
C PHE A 108 10.22 13.13 27.37
N ALA A 109 9.84 13.38 26.11
CA ALA A 109 10.10 14.65 25.45
C ALA A 109 9.45 15.81 26.21
N SER A 110 8.22 15.60 26.71
CA SER A 110 7.48 16.57 27.52
C SER A 110 8.20 16.89 28.84
N LEU A 111 8.83 15.92 29.49
CA LEU A 111 9.64 16.13 30.70
C LEU A 111 10.90 16.98 30.45
N LYS A 112 11.35 17.10 29.19
CA LYS A 112 12.55 17.87 28.81
C LYS A 112 12.24 19.30 28.36
N ARG A 113 10.96 19.68 28.28
CA ARG A 113 10.51 21.04 27.90
C ARG A 113 10.91 22.07 28.96
N ASN A 114 11.56 23.14 28.51
CA ASN A 114 11.87 24.29 29.35
C ASN A 114 10.78 25.38 29.29
N LEU A 115 10.82 26.38 30.18
CA LEU A 115 9.80 27.45 30.27
C LEU A 115 9.60 28.22 28.95
N PHE A 116 10.66 28.42 28.17
CA PHE A 116 10.58 29.12 26.88
C PHE A 116 9.90 28.25 25.80
N SER A 117 10.14 26.95 25.79
CA SER A 117 9.46 25.99 24.90
C SER A 117 7.96 25.82 25.19
N GLN A 118 7.49 26.20 26.38
CA GLN A 118 6.07 26.23 26.75
C GLN A 118 5.37 27.47 26.20
N VAL A 119 6.03 28.63 26.24
CA VAL A 119 5.47 29.91 25.76
C VAL A 119 5.59 30.05 24.23
N SER A 120 6.65 29.51 23.63
CA SER A 120 6.84 29.52 22.17
C SER A 120 6.00 28.48 21.42
N GLY A 121 5.44 27.48 22.12
CA GLY A 121 4.70 26.37 21.52
C GLY A 121 3.40 26.76 20.79
N TRP A 122 2.90 27.98 20.98
CA TRP A 122 1.67 28.46 20.33
C TRP A 122 1.89 29.52 19.23
N LEU A 123 3.07 30.15 19.19
CA LEU A 123 3.37 31.28 18.28
C LEU A 123 4.45 30.99 17.22
N LEU A 124 5.22 29.90 17.35
CA LEU A 124 6.33 29.52 16.44
C LEU A 124 6.42 28.00 16.18
N SER A 125 5.29 27.29 16.06
CA SER A 125 5.30 25.81 15.93
C SER A 125 6.02 25.33 14.66
N GLU A 126 5.80 25.99 13.51
CA GLU A 126 6.47 25.64 12.24
C GLU A 126 8.00 25.73 12.36
N MET A 127 8.51 26.83 12.93
CA MET A 127 9.96 27.01 13.16
C MET A 127 10.57 26.04 14.17
N ARG A 128 9.74 25.40 15.00
CA ARG A 128 10.19 24.36 15.94
C ARG A 128 10.25 23.01 15.23
N GLU A 129 9.24 22.66 14.46
CA GLU A 129 9.18 21.43 13.67
C GLU A 129 10.36 21.38 12.68
N ASP A 130 10.63 22.48 11.95
CA ASP A 130 11.79 22.58 11.06
C ASP A 130 13.12 22.31 11.78
N LYS A 131 13.30 22.83 13.00
CA LYS A 131 14.52 22.59 13.80
C LYS A 131 14.65 21.14 14.25
N ILE A 132 13.53 20.48 14.52
CA ILE A 132 13.52 19.07 14.90
C ILE A 132 13.92 18.25 13.68
N ASP A 133 13.32 18.51 12.52
CA ASP A 133 13.60 17.78 11.28
C ASP A 133 15.05 17.99 10.82
N ASP A 134 15.56 19.23 10.84
CA ASP A 134 16.96 19.54 10.55
C ASP A 134 17.91 18.76 11.49
N PHE A 135 17.57 18.68 12.77
CA PHE A 135 18.39 17.98 13.76
C PHE A 135 18.30 16.46 13.63
N VAL A 136 17.12 15.89 13.33
CA VAL A 136 16.96 14.47 13.00
C VAL A 136 17.85 14.12 11.80
N GLN A 137 17.79 14.93 10.74
CA GLN A 137 18.61 14.72 9.55
C GLN A 137 20.11 14.79 9.88
N GLU A 138 20.55 15.75 10.69
CA GLU A 138 21.94 15.83 11.17
C GLU A 138 22.34 14.55 11.91
N MET A 139 21.51 14.06 12.82
CA MET A 139 21.76 12.84 13.59
C MET A 139 21.85 11.59 12.70
N GLU A 140 21.01 11.50 11.67
CA GLU A 140 21.04 10.39 10.71
C GLU A 140 22.28 10.42 9.82
N MET A 141 22.61 11.57 9.25
CA MET A 141 23.80 11.75 8.40
C MET A 141 25.09 11.42 9.16
N ASN A 142 25.15 11.77 10.44
CA ASN A 142 26.31 11.50 11.30
C ASN A 142 26.27 10.12 11.98
N GLY A 143 25.22 9.33 11.76
CA GLY A 143 25.06 8.00 12.37
C GLY A 143 25.01 8.02 13.90
N PHE A 144 24.52 9.10 14.51
CA PHE A 144 24.53 9.33 15.96
C PHE A 144 23.85 8.19 16.74
N TRP A 145 22.70 7.73 16.24
CA TRP A 145 21.94 6.60 16.78
C TRP A 145 21.38 5.75 15.64
N SER A 146 22.22 4.83 15.14
CA SER A 146 21.87 3.94 14.04
C SER A 146 20.61 3.12 14.32
N ILE A 147 19.94 2.68 13.25
CA ILE A 147 18.72 1.87 13.37
C ILE A 147 18.98 0.57 14.15
N ASP A 148 20.09 -0.13 13.91
CA ASP A 148 20.43 -1.37 14.65
C ASP A 148 20.54 -1.14 16.16
N ARG A 149 21.07 0.02 16.57
CA ARG A 149 21.16 0.39 18.00
C ARG A 149 19.81 0.77 18.57
N ARG A 150 18.90 1.29 17.75
CA ARG A 150 17.53 1.59 18.16
C ARG A 150 16.75 0.27 18.31
N GLU A 151 16.85 -0.64 17.35
CA GLU A 151 16.21 -1.96 17.37
C GLU A 151 16.63 -2.81 18.59
N ALA A 152 17.89 -2.72 19.02
CA ALA A 152 18.35 -3.39 20.24
C ALA A 152 17.63 -2.90 21.52
N ILE A 153 17.24 -1.62 21.57
CA ILE A 153 16.43 -1.08 22.67
C ILE A 153 14.97 -1.51 22.51
N VAL A 154 14.46 -1.48 21.28
CA VAL A 154 13.08 -1.87 20.96
C VAL A 154 12.79 -3.30 21.40
N GLN A 155 13.71 -4.24 21.19
CA GLN A 155 13.54 -5.61 21.65
C GLN A 155 13.21 -5.66 23.15
N ILE A 156 13.97 -4.94 23.98
CA ILE A 156 13.77 -4.89 25.43
C ILE A 156 12.43 -4.25 25.77
N LEU A 157 12.09 -3.13 25.12
CA LEU A 157 10.85 -2.41 25.39
C LEU A 157 9.62 -3.25 24.99
N LEU A 158 9.68 -3.93 23.85
CA LEU A 158 8.58 -4.69 23.28
C LEU A 158 8.27 -5.94 24.11
N GLU A 159 9.29 -6.65 24.60
CA GLU A 159 9.12 -7.76 25.56
C GLU A 159 8.38 -7.32 26.84
N ASN A 160 8.57 -6.07 27.26
CA ASN A 160 7.89 -5.52 28.44
C ASN A 160 6.47 -5.04 28.15
N VAL A 161 6.20 -4.39 27.01
CA VAL A 161 4.87 -3.81 26.76
C VAL A 161 3.89 -4.79 26.13
N ASP A 162 4.36 -5.80 25.39
CA ASP A 162 3.51 -6.80 24.71
C ASP A 162 3.14 -7.97 25.63
N PHE A 163 2.47 -7.70 26.75
CA PHE A 163 2.12 -8.73 27.74
C PHE A 163 1.23 -9.87 27.20
N LYS A 164 0.45 -9.59 26.14
CA LYS A 164 -0.39 -10.59 25.45
C LYS A 164 0.44 -11.48 24.51
N ASN A 165 1.70 -11.13 24.25
CA ASN A 165 2.60 -11.81 23.30
C ASN A 165 2.02 -11.83 21.88
N SER A 166 1.34 -10.75 21.49
CA SER A 166 0.72 -10.60 20.16
C SER A 166 1.75 -10.24 19.09
N PHE A 167 2.87 -9.65 19.50
CA PHE A 167 3.92 -9.10 18.66
C PHE A 167 5.33 -9.66 18.97
N HIS A 168 5.47 -10.51 19.98
CA HIS A 168 6.69 -11.29 20.22
C HIS A 168 6.44 -12.73 20.65
N CYS A 169 7.45 -13.56 20.48
CA CYS A 169 7.44 -14.92 20.98
C CYS A 169 7.88 -14.98 22.46
N ASN A 170 7.15 -15.72 23.29
CA ASN A 170 7.52 -15.94 24.70
C ASN A 170 7.68 -17.45 25.02
N ILE A 171 7.93 -18.27 24.00
CA ILE A 171 8.15 -19.71 24.20
C ILE A 171 9.54 -19.94 24.78
N LYS A 172 9.60 -20.82 25.79
CA LYS A 172 10.82 -21.19 26.51
C LYS A 172 11.17 -22.66 26.26
N PHE A 173 12.46 -22.92 26.13
CA PHE A 173 13.03 -24.22 25.75
C PHE A 173 14.06 -24.69 26.76
N LYS A 174 14.27 -26.00 26.84
CA LYS A 174 15.24 -26.60 27.77
C LYS A 174 16.63 -26.74 27.17
N SER A 175 16.73 -26.66 25.84
CA SER A 175 18.00 -26.74 25.11
C SER A 175 18.05 -25.76 23.94
N ALA A 176 19.27 -25.51 23.46
CA ALA A 176 19.51 -24.66 22.31
C ALA A 176 18.99 -25.30 21.00
N GLU A 177 19.01 -26.63 20.92
CA GLU A 177 18.49 -27.38 19.76
C GLU A 177 16.98 -27.23 19.61
N GLU A 178 16.24 -27.30 20.72
CA GLU A 178 14.78 -27.06 20.72
C GLU A 178 14.45 -25.63 20.27
N LEU A 179 15.20 -24.63 20.74
CA LEU A 179 15.04 -23.23 20.31
C LEU A 179 15.37 -23.05 18.82
N ALA A 180 16.43 -23.68 18.32
CA ALA A 180 16.80 -23.60 16.91
C ALA A 180 15.71 -24.18 15.99
N GLU A 181 15.15 -25.33 16.34
CA GLU A 181 14.03 -25.93 15.62
C GLU A 181 12.80 -25.01 15.65
N HIS A 182 12.49 -24.44 16.81
CA HIS A 182 11.40 -23.48 16.92
C HIS A 182 11.59 -22.24 16.03
N ASN A 183 12.80 -21.67 15.95
CA ASN A 183 13.06 -20.46 15.16
C ASN A 183 12.71 -20.64 13.67
N HIS A 184 12.84 -21.86 13.13
CA HIS A 184 12.43 -22.18 11.77
C HIS A 184 10.90 -22.21 11.57
N GLN A 185 10.14 -22.41 12.64
CA GLN A 185 8.68 -22.54 12.63
C GLN A 185 7.97 -21.34 13.28
N CYS A 186 8.70 -20.45 13.95
CA CYS A 186 8.16 -19.30 14.63
C CYS A 186 7.36 -18.41 13.68
N SER A 187 6.21 -17.91 14.12
CA SER A 187 5.37 -16.96 13.38
C SER A 187 6.08 -15.62 13.17
N PHE A 188 6.99 -15.24 14.06
CA PHE A 188 7.77 -14.00 13.99
C PHE A 188 9.09 -14.16 13.23
N ARG A 189 9.41 -15.36 12.71
CA ARG A 189 10.62 -15.54 11.91
C ARG A 189 10.60 -14.63 10.68
N SER A 190 11.76 -14.07 10.34
CA SER A 190 11.89 -13.26 9.14
C SER A 190 11.77 -14.13 7.89
N MET A 191 10.98 -13.64 6.93
CA MET A 191 10.74 -14.22 5.62
C MET A 191 11.04 -13.17 4.55
N THR A 192 11.54 -13.61 3.41
CA THR A 192 11.67 -12.79 2.19
C THR A 192 10.57 -13.16 1.21
N CYS A 193 10.01 -12.19 0.50
CA CYS A 193 9.08 -12.48 -0.59
C CYS A 193 9.71 -13.41 -1.63
N THR A 194 8.94 -14.37 -2.14
CA THR A 194 9.37 -15.30 -3.19
C THR A 194 9.00 -14.82 -4.60
N ASN A 195 8.19 -13.76 -4.72
CA ASN A 195 7.84 -13.19 -6.03
C ASN A 195 9.06 -12.48 -6.63
N GLU A 196 9.38 -12.80 -7.88
CA GLU A 196 10.51 -12.21 -8.60
C GLU A 196 10.41 -10.68 -8.63
N GLY A 197 11.48 -10.00 -8.21
CA GLY A 197 11.56 -8.54 -8.15
C GLY A 197 11.11 -7.92 -6.83
N CYS A 198 10.48 -8.68 -5.92
CA CYS A 198 10.13 -8.19 -4.59
C CYS A 198 11.24 -8.47 -3.57
N ASN A 199 11.81 -7.42 -2.97
CA ASN A 199 12.83 -7.52 -1.92
C ASN A 199 12.26 -7.34 -0.50
N ALA A 200 10.95 -7.43 -0.34
CA ALA A 200 10.30 -7.24 0.96
C ALA A 200 10.73 -8.32 1.97
N ARG A 201 10.99 -7.89 3.21
CA ARG A 201 11.22 -8.74 4.37
C ARG A 201 10.11 -8.49 5.39
N PHE A 202 9.54 -9.54 5.93
CA PHE A 202 8.43 -9.48 6.87
C PHE A 202 8.40 -10.74 7.74
N CYS A 203 7.66 -10.73 8.85
CA CYS A 203 7.47 -11.91 9.68
C CYS A 203 6.53 -12.92 9.00
N ALA A 204 6.69 -14.21 9.28
CA ALA A 204 5.82 -15.24 8.71
C ALA A 204 4.31 -15.02 8.99
N SER A 205 3.96 -14.40 10.11
CA SER A 205 2.59 -13.97 10.44
C SER A 205 1.99 -12.97 9.42
N HIS A 206 2.84 -12.19 8.73
CA HIS A 206 2.44 -11.20 7.74
C HIS A 206 2.45 -11.72 6.31
N LEU A 207 2.70 -13.01 6.10
CA LEU A 207 2.80 -13.59 4.76
C LEU A 207 1.52 -13.40 3.94
N GLU A 208 0.35 -13.64 4.52
CA GLU A 208 -0.94 -13.50 3.82
C GLU A 208 -1.22 -12.03 3.47
N ASN A 209 -0.97 -11.12 4.42
CA ASN A 209 -1.12 -9.68 4.21
C ASN A 209 -0.22 -9.21 3.06
N HIS A 210 1.07 -9.57 3.09
CA HIS A 210 1.99 -9.24 2.03
C HIS A 210 1.56 -9.85 0.68
N ASP A 211 1.24 -11.13 0.64
CA ASP A 211 0.85 -11.84 -0.58
C ASP A 211 -0.40 -11.21 -1.24
N SER A 212 -1.36 -10.76 -0.43
CA SER A 212 -2.57 -10.08 -0.90
C SER A 212 -2.30 -8.72 -1.57
N ALA A 213 -1.22 -8.04 -1.16
CA ALA A 213 -0.87 -6.68 -1.59
C ALA A 213 0.41 -6.61 -2.44
N CYS A 214 1.13 -7.73 -2.61
CA CYS A 214 2.45 -7.74 -3.24
C CYS A 214 2.36 -7.20 -4.67
N PRO A 215 3.07 -6.10 -5.00
CA PRO A 215 3.00 -5.47 -6.32
C PRO A 215 3.61 -6.34 -7.42
N PHE A 216 4.55 -7.22 -7.07
CA PHE A 216 5.24 -8.12 -8.00
C PHE A 216 4.53 -9.47 -8.19
N LYS A 217 3.43 -9.71 -7.46
CA LYS A 217 2.66 -10.93 -7.62
C LYS A 217 1.93 -10.92 -8.96
N PHE A 218 2.06 -12.01 -9.71
CA PHE A 218 1.24 -12.24 -10.90
C PHE A 218 -0.17 -12.68 -10.50
N ILE A 219 -1.17 -11.94 -10.96
CA ILE A 219 -2.59 -12.20 -10.70
C ILE A 219 -3.35 -12.23 -12.03
N PRO A 220 -4.50 -12.94 -12.12
CA PRO A 220 -5.32 -12.92 -13.31
C PRO A 220 -5.75 -11.51 -13.69
N CYS A 221 -5.82 -11.22 -14.98
CA CYS A 221 -6.30 -9.93 -15.48
C CYS A 221 -7.69 -9.57 -14.93
N GLU A 222 -7.87 -8.35 -14.45
CA GLU A 222 -9.14 -7.85 -13.92
C GLU A 222 -10.24 -7.75 -14.99
N GLN A 223 -9.84 -7.53 -16.25
CA GLN A 223 -10.75 -7.58 -17.41
C GLN A 223 -11.02 -9.01 -17.90
N LYS A 224 -10.53 -10.03 -17.18
CA LYS A 224 -10.74 -11.47 -17.45
C LYS A 224 -10.26 -11.92 -18.83
N CYS A 225 -9.14 -11.35 -19.32
CA CYS A 225 -8.41 -11.95 -20.43
C CYS A 225 -7.69 -13.23 -19.96
N SER A 226 -7.01 -13.94 -20.86
CA SER A 226 -6.28 -15.18 -20.56
C SER A 226 -5.00 -14.98 -19.75
N ASP A 227 -4.52 -13.74 -19.63
CA ASP A 227 -3.18 -13.45 -19.14
C ASP A 227 -3.16 -13.29 -17.61
N SER A 228 -2.04 -13.69 -17.01
CA SER A 228 -1.69 -13.33 -15.64
C SER A 228 -0.71 -12.18 -15.69
N ILE A 229 -1.01 -11.09 -15.00
CA ILE A 229 -0.28 -9.83 -15.07
C ILE A 229 0.28 -9.53 -13.68
N MET A 230 1.51 -9.03 -13.64
CA MET A 230 2.09 -8.49 -12.42
C MET A 230 1.17 -7.38 -11.88
N ARG A 231 0.83 -7.42 -10.59
CA ARG A 231 -0.17 -6.50 -10.00
C ARG A 231 0.12 -5.03 -10.31
N CYS A 232 1.38 -4.58 -10.21
CA CYS A 232 1.75 -3.20 -10.52
C CYS A 232 1.62 -2.82 -12.00
N GLU A 233 1.58 -3.79 -12.90
CA GLU A 233 1.45 -3.59 -14.36
C GLU A 233 -0.01 -3.74 -14.85
N MET A 234 -0.95 -4.08 -13.95
CA MET A 234 -2.34 -4.38 -14.30
C MET A 234 -3.01 -3.23 -15.05
N ASP A 235 -2.93 -2.02 -14.50
CA ASP A 235 -3.54 -0.84 -15.12
C ASP A 235 -3.00 -0.59 -16.52
N ARG A 236 -1.66 -0.63 -16.67
CA ARG A 236 -1.01 -0.44 -17.97
C ARG A 236 -1.46 -1.49 -18.96
N HIS A 237 -1.53 -2.77 -18.57
CA HIS A 237 -2.04 -3.84 -19.42
C HIS A 237 -3.49 -3.54 -19.87
N CYS A 238 -4.38 -3.29 -18.91
CA CYS A 238 -5.81 -3.06 -19.12
C CYS A 238 -6.11 -1.88 -20.06
N ILE A 239 -5.27 -0.83 -20.07
CA ILE A 239 -5.46 0.35 -20.91
C ILE A 239 -4.70 0.31 -22.23
N THR A 240 -3.71 -0.56 -22.42
CA THR A 240 -2.87 -0.54 -23.64
C THR A 240 -3.06 -1.76 -24.51
N VAL A 241 -2.75 -2.94 -23.99
CA VAL A 241 -2.56 -4.17 -24.77
C VAL A 241 -3.58 -5.25 -24.47
N CYS A 242 -4.40 -5.08 -23.43
CA CYS A 242 -5.41 -6.07 -23.06
C CYS A 242 -6.40 -6.29 -24.22
N PRO A 243 -6.63 -7.55 -24.66
CA PRO A 243 -7.61 -7.84 -25.71
C PRO A 243 -9.05 -7.53 -25.28
N MET A 244 -9.32 -7.47 -23.96
CA MET A 244 -10.62 -7.13 -23.40
C MET A 244 -10.84 -5.62 -23.22
N LYS A 245 -9.80 -4.81 -23.48
CA LYS A 245 -9.90 -3.35 -23.44
C LYS A 245 -11.05 -2.87 -24.32
N LEU A 246 -11.89 -1.99 -23.79
CA LEU A 246 -12.96 -1.37 -24.57
C LEU A 246 -12.38 -0.40 -25.60
N ALA A 247 -12.85 -0.53 -26.83
CA ALA A 247 -12.58 0.38 -27.92
C ALA A 247 -13.89 0.77 -28.61
N ASN A 248 -13.94 2.00 -29.10
CA ASN A 248 -15.07 2.46 -29.90
C ASN A 248 -15.12 1.71 -31.23
N CYS A 249 -16.33 1.38 -31.67
CA CYS A 249 -16.54 0.83 -33.01
C CYS A 249 -15.89 1.74 -34.09
N PRO A 250 -15.27 1.19 -35.15
CA PRO A 250 -14.75 2.00 -36.27
C PRO A 250 -15.79 2.90 -36.96
N PHE A 251 -17.08 2.64 -36.74
CA PHE A 251 -18.21 3.44 -37.23
C PHE A 251 -18.75 4.45 -36.20
N TYR A 252 -18.03 4.70 -35.10
CA TYR A 252 -18.46 5.61 -34.04
C TYR A 252 -18.71 7.03 -34.52
N ALA A 253 -17.82 7.56 -35.38
CA ALA A 253 -17.93 8.90 -35.94
C ALA A 253 -19.17 9.11 -36.82
N VAL A 254 -19.81 8.03 -37.29
CA VAL A 254 -21.01 8.09 -38.15
C VAL A 254 -22.28 7.59 -37.44
N GLY A 255 -22.19 7.32 -36.14
CA GLY A 255 -23.37 7.07 -35.29
C GLY A 255 -23.40 5.73 -34.54
N CYS A 256 -22.44 4.82 -34.76
CA CYS A 256 -22.38 3.58 -33.98
C CYS A 256 -21.73 3.84 -32.60
N GLN A 257 -22.54 4.13 -31.59
CA GLN A 257 -22.06 4.51 -30.24
C GLN A 257 -21.63 3.31 -29.36
N SER A 258 -21.30 2.16 -29.96
CA SER A 258 -20.90 0.95 -29.23
C SER A 258 -19.44 1.02 -28.77
N ALA A 259 -19.22 0.78 -27.47
CA ALA A 259 -17.91 0.49 -26.89
C ALA A 259 -17.79 -1.02 -26.66
N ILE A 260 -16.82 -1.67 -27.30
CA ILE A 260 -16.76 -3.12 -27.44
C ILE A 260 -15.36 -3.60 -27.02
N PRO A 261 -15.21 -4.77 -26.37
CA PRO A 261 -13.90 -5.37 -26.16
C PRO A 261 -13.14 -5.50 -27.49
N GLN A 262 -11.87 -5.15 -27.50
CA GLN A 262 -11.06 -5.10 -28.72
C GLN A 262 -11.09 -6.42 -29.51
N CYS A 263 -11.06 -7.56 -28.81
CA CYS A 263 -11.15 -8.88 -29.41
C CYS A 263 -12.50 -9.22 -30.05
N LYS A 264 -13.56 -8.45 -29.75
CA LYS A 264 -14.95 -8.65 -30.24
C LYS A 264 -15.36 -7.68 -31.34
N ILE A 265 -14.47 -6.77 -31.76
CA ILE A 265 -14.79 -5.76 -32.78
C ILE A 265 -15.22 -6.38 -34.11
N GLU A 266 -14.53 -7.43 -34.59
CA GLU A 266 -14.85 -8.06 -35.87
C GLU A 266 -16.20 -8.79 -35.84
N GLU A 267 -16.52 -9.45 -34.72
CA GLU A 267 -17.82 -10.09 -34.47
C GLU A 267 -18.93 -9.04 -34.47
N HIS A 268 -18.79 -7.95 -33.69
CA HIS A 268 -19.74 -6.84 -33.70
C HIS A 268 -19.96 -6.27 -35.10
N ARG A 269 -18.88 -6.06 -35.88
CA ARG A 269 -18.97 -5.51 -37.24
C ARG A 269 -19.74 -6.43 -38.17
N SER A 270 -19.55 -7.73 -38.05
CA SER A 270 -20.27 -8.71 -38.87
C SER A 270 -21.75 -8.76 -38.51
N ASP A 271 -22.07 -8.79 -37.21
CA ASP A 271 -23.45 -8.91 -36.71
C ASP A 271 -24.28 -7.62 -36.89
N ASN A 272 -23.60 -6.47 -36.96
CA ASN A 272 -24.26 -5.15 -37.00
C ASN A 272 -24.12 -4.44 -38.36
N LEU A 273 -23.75 -5.18 -39.41
CA LEU A 273 -23.50 -4.63 -40.75
C LEU A 273 -24.67 -3.75 -41.23
N HIS A 274 -25.91 -4.21 -41.09
CA HIS A 274 -27.10 -3.46 -41.48
C HIS A 274 -27.19 -2.09 -40.79
N SER A 275 -26.92 -2.05 -39.48
CA SER A 275 -26.93 -0.77 -38.73
C SER A 275 -25.79 0.15 -39.17
N HIS A 276 -24.61 -0.41 -39.47
CA HIS A 276 -23.45 0.34 -39.96
C HIS A 276 -23.74 0.93 -41.35
N LEU A 277 -24.45 0.20 -42.21
CA LEU A 277 -24.94 0.72 -43.50
C LEU A 277 -25.86 1.93 -43.30
N LEU A 278 -26.84 1.82 -42.40
CA LEU A 278 -27.75 2.93 -42.10
C LEU A 278 -27.02 4.17 -41.58
N CYS A 279 -26.03 4.00 -40.71
CA CYS A 279 -25.18 5.09 -40.24
C CYS A 279 -24.49 5.83 -41.40
N ILE A 280 -23.94 5.10 -42.36
CA ILE A 280 -23.28 5.70 -43.53
C ILE A 280 -24.31 6.36 -44.46
N LEU A 281 -25.41 5.67 -44.77
CA LEU A 281 -26.46 6.17 -45.66
C LEU A 281 -27.09 7.46 -45.14
N ARG A 282 -27.30 7.59 -43.82
CA ARG A 282 -27.78 8.82 -43.19
C ARG A 282 -26.81 9.99 -43.38
N GLY A 283 -25.50 9.71 -43.43
CA GLY A 283 -24.47 10.71 -43.74
C GLY A 283 -24.44 11.14 -45.21
N ILE A 284 -24.66 10.19 -46.14
CA ILE A 284 -24.68 10.42 -47.59
C ILE A 284 -25.97 11.13 -48.02
N TYR A 285 -27.12 10.64 -47.56
CA TYR A 285 -28.47 11.06 -47.97
C TYR A 285 -29.18 11.80 -46.84
N LYS A 286 -28.69 12.99 -46.49
CA LYS A 286 -29.18 13.79 -45.35
C LYS A 286 -30.67 14.14 -45.39
N GLU A 287 -31.24 14.22 -46.60
CA GLU A 287 -32.64 14.57 -46.82
C GLU A 287 -33.58 13.38 -46.98
N ALA A 288 -33.06 12.16 -47.00
CA ALA A 288 -33.90 10.96 -47.10
C ALA A 288 -34.61 10.64 -45.77
N SER A 289 -35.80 10.06 -45.87
CA SER A 289 -36.51 9.54 -44.70
C SER A 289 -35.84 8.25 -44.18
N ASP A 290 -35.99 7.94 -42.89
CA ASP A 290 -35.45 6.69 -42.32
C ASP A 290 -36.00 5.44 -43.02
N LYS A 291 -37.21 5.52 -43.61
CA LYS A 291 -37.81 4.45 -44.40
C LYS A 291 -37.05 4.24 -45.71
N ASP A 292 -36.73 5.31 -46.44
CA ASP A 292 -35.99 5.24 -47.70
C ASP A 292 -34.57 4.71 -47.46
N LEU A 293 -33.93 5.14 -46.36
CA LEU A 293 -32.61 4.65 -45.98
C LEU A 293 -32.61 3.14 -45.68
N LYS A 294 -33.62 2.63 -44.98
CA LYS A 294 -33.79 1.19 -44.72
C LYS A 294 -34.00 0.39 -45.99
N GLN A 295 -34.88 0.86 -46.88
CA GLN A 295 -35.10 0.22 -48.17
C GLN A 295 -33.82 0.18 -49.00
N ARG A 296 -33.03 1.26 -48.99
CA ARG A 296 -31.74 1.30 -49.69
C ARG A 296 -30.71 0.34 -49.09
N ALA A 297 -30.63 0.24 -47.76
CA ALA A 297 -29.75 -0.71 -47.09
C ALA A 297 -30.07 -2.16 -47.51
N GLU A 298 -31.35 -2.54 -47.53
CA GLU A 298 -31.78 -3.87 -48.00
C GLU A 298 -31.44 -4.12 -49.48
N GLN A 299 -31.56 -3.11 -50.34
CA GLN A 299 -31.15 -3.22 -51.75
C GLN A 299 -29.64 -3.47 -51.89
N LEU A 300 -28.82 -2.75 -51.12
CA LEU A 300 -27.37 -2.91 -51.12
C LEU A 300 -26.94 -4.31 -50.65
N GLU A 301 -27.58 -4.82 -49.59
CA GLU A 301 -27.35 -6.17 -49.08
C GLU A 301 -27.70 -7.24 -50.12
N LYS A 302 -28.82 -7.08 -50.84
CA LYS A 302 -29.25 -7.98 -51.91
C LYS A 302 -28.31 -7.98 -53.11
N VAL A 303 -27.85 -6.80 -53.55
CA VAL A 303 -26.97 -6.68 -54.73
C VAL A 303 -25.55 -7.16 -54.45
N SER A 304 -25.05 -6.97 -53.23
CA SER A 304 -23.65 -7.20 -52.93
C SER A 304 -23.32 -8.63 -52.48
N SER A 305 -24.28 -9.55 -52.48
CA SER A 305 -24.11 -10.92 -51.95
C SER A 305 -23.35 -10.94 -50.62
N CYS A 306 -23.77 -10.13 -49.63
CA CYS A 306 -23.28 -9.97 -48.23
C CYS A 306 -21.74 -9.86 -47.98
N SER A 307 -20.92 -10.77 -48.52
CA SER A 307 -19.46 -10.88 -48.46
C SER A 307 -18.70 -9.57 -48.65
N ARG A 308 -18.89 -8.86 -49.77
CA ARG A 308 -18.14 -7.61 -50.05
C ARG A 308 -18.42 -6.50 -49.04
N LEU A 309 -19.65 -6.37 -48.55
CA LEU A 309 -20.00 -5.36 -47.53
C LEU A 309 -19.43 -5.72 -46.16
N ALA A 310 -19.41 -7.02 -45.81
CA ALA A 310 -18.87 -7.53 -44.55
C ALA A 310 -17.34 -7.36 -44.43
N GLU A 311 -16.61 -7.32 -45.55
CA GLU A 311 -15.16 -7.08 -45.57
C GLU A 311 -14.76 -5.66 -45.14
N ALA A 312 -15.72 -4.72 -45.09
CA ALA A 312 -15.46 -3.30 -44.88
C ALA A 312 -14.98 -2.96 -43.46
N ARG A 313 -13.65 -2.77 -43.35
CA ARG A 313 -12.83 -2.13 -42.30
C ARG A 313 -13.51 -1.13 -41.36
N ASN A 314 -13.99 -0.09 -42.00
CA ASN A 314 -14.20 1.22 -41.43
C ASN A 314 -15.13 2.03 -42.33
N VAL A 315 -15.47 3.23 -41.87
CA VAL A 315 -16.29 4.21 -42.60
C VAL A 315 -15.82 4.37 -44.04
N ARG A 316 -14.53 4.63 -44.27
CA ARG A 316 -13.99 4.90 -45.62
C ARG A 316 -14.19 3.71 -46.57
N SER A 317 -13.84 2.50 -46.13
CA SER A 317 -14.01 1.30 -46.95
C SER A 317 -15.48 1.04 -47.25
N LEU A 318 -16.37 1.17 -46.25
CA LEU A 318 -17.79 0.89 -46.45
C LEU A 318 -18.44 1.94 -47.37
N THR A 319 -18.12 3.22 -47.19
CA THR A 319 -18.57 4.30 -48.09
C THR A 319 -18.13 4.07 -49.53
N SER A 320 -16.88 3.65 -49.76
CA SER A 320 -16.40 3.36 -51.12
C SER A 320 -17.17 2.21 -51.78
N ILE A 321 -17.52 1.18 -51.02
CA ILE A 321 -18.28 0.04 -51.53
C ILE A 321 -19.72 0.46 -51.82
N ILE A 322 -20.35 1.21 -50.92
CA ILE A 322 -21.71 1.77 -51.14
C ILE A 322 -21.74 2.61 -52.41
N GLN A 323 -20.76 3.50 -52.63
CA GLN A 323 -20.70 4.32 -53.84
C GLN A 323 -20.54 3.51 -55.13
N ASP A 324 -19.77 2.41 -55.11
CA ASP A 324 -19.64 1.49 -56.26
C ASP A 324 -20.98 0.79 -56.56
N LEU A 325 -21.69 0.36 -55.53
CA LEU A 325 -22.99 -0.30 -55.67
C LEU A 325 -24.08 0.68 -56.08
N ASP A 326 -24.06 1.91 -55.57
CA ASP A 326 -25.01 2.97 -55.92
C ASP A 326 -24.94 3.33 -57.42
N LYS A 327 -23.75 3.27 -58.04
CA LYS A 327 -23.61 3.44 -59.50
C LYS A 327 -24.41 2.41 -60.30
N LYS A 328 -24.62 1.21 -59.74
CA LYS A 328 -25.40 0.13 -60.38
C LYS A 328 -26.89 0.24 -60.08
N LEU A 329 -27.23 0.69 -58.87
CA LEU A 329 -28.61 0.79 -58.38
C LEU A 329 -29.33 2.07 -58.82
N GLY A 330 -28.60 3.11 -59.27
CA GLY A 330 -29.18 4.41 -59.62
C GLY A 330 -29.43 5.30 -58.41
N PRO A 331 -29.92 6.54 -58.62
CA PRO A 331 -30.17 7.51 -57.54
C PRO A 331 -31.21 6.98 -56.54
N LEU A 332 -31.09 7.39 -55.27
CA LEU A 332 -32.08 7.07 -54.24
C LEU A 332 -33.40 7.78 -54.56
N GLU A 333 -34.49 7.02 -54.60
CA GLU A 333 -35.84 7.57 -54.62
C GLU A 333 -36.16 8.11 -53.23
N VAL A 334 -36.21 9.44 -53.10
CA VAL A 334 -36.49 10.12 -51.82
C VAL A 334 -37.97 10.43 -51.74
N SER A 335 -38.65 9.88 -50.73
CA SER A 335 -39.96 10.39 -50.34
C SER A 335 -39.76 11.65 -49.49
N ALA A 336 -40.54 12.70 -49.77
CA ALA A 336 -40.41 13.97 -49.03
C ALA A 336 -40.56 13.72 -47.53
N LYS A 337 -39.68 14.32 -46.70
CA LYS A 337 -39.82 14.32 -45.24
C LYS A 337 -41.16 14.98 -44.90
N ASP A 338 -42.06 14.24 -44.26
CA ASP A 338 -43.24 14.79 -43.59
C ASP A 338 -42.83 15.68 -42.40
#